data_AF-A0A8H7Y179-F1
#
_entry.id   AF-A0A8H7Y179-F1
#
_cell.length_a   1.000
_cell.length_b   1.000
_cell.length_c   1.000
_cell.angle_alpha   90.00
_cell.angle_beta   90.00
_cell.angle_gamma   90.00
#
_symmetry.space_group_name_H-M   'P 1'
#
loop_
_entity.id
_entity.type
_entity.pdbx_description
1 polymer ?
#
loop_
_entity_poly.entity_id
_entity_poly.type
_entity_poly.pdbx_seq_one_letter_code
_entity_poly.pdbx_strand_id
1 'polypeptide(L)'
;MSAIIPQRQKSTRDAAMLKLSSQIDALTKERNDLHLQIDKIDEKLSNIRAEFGAIYNEPSPLLNLPAEITCLIFDYATITPPGYGSNYLFSSRVQEDQREPETTTELVLSHVCRRWREVALSYPRLWARFMYREDENILGDELDLQRFETYLSRSGTQSLELLLDFNDNDFNPGRPNTTTSDNRARVLDMALSHVARWRVVTIRVDFDFRVLNRLRHLTEQEVPKLEYFAFCPYPSMSRAHGTGDIEERFNLADRATALQSTIFTGGAPKLNYVHLGGYGKILPPLSNITTLRLEAEDFAEYVLSWPAMRQIMDIPTLTNLSIVGNVFDPPAMEHDLPLITMNVLEHLRYENDAMTLLLPYLRLPALQSLVLRNVWLPEELGQTVPVPVPKPGTGYFFPSLTTLTLIDSTTSTVLAGRFFAHLTKRAKTVLLSIEEPEENILIPLYSYLPKECWPELSTLILNLSTDDDVQLIIELATKGPNRRGKKVQVWLCDVLEKTWREDYRARFARLEEACTIKTLSETPSSTLEADEQCVWDMLSPVWPPASGERVYPGYTNNDDPFEIDLHSFTQF
;
A
#
# COMPACT_ATOMS: atom_id res chain seq x y z
N MET A 1 -65.69 -4.99 50.26
CA MET A 1 -64.71 -4.05 50.85
C MET A 1 -64.07 -3.27 49.71
N SER A 2 -64.63 -2.10 49.41
CA SER A 2 -64.26 -1.25 48.27
C SER A 2 -63.39 -0.12 48.80
N ALA A 3 -62.11 -0.11 48.45
CA ALA A 3 -61.16 0.88 48.92
C ALA A 3 -61.31 2.18 48.10
N ILE A 4 -61.91 3.19 48.71
CA ILE A 4 -61.96 4.57 48.22
C ILE A 4 -60.54 5.15 48.39
N ILE A 5 -59.77 5.21 47.29
CA ILE A 5 -58.51 5.95 47.20
C ILE A 5 -58.84 7.41 46.83
N PRO A 6 -58.24 8.44 47.47
CA PRO A 6 -58.87 9.75 47.62
C PRO A 6 -58.57 10.72 46.45
N GLN A 7 -59.63 11.26 45.83
CA GLN A 7 -59.58 12.35 44.82
C GLN A 7 -58.74 13.58 45.23
N ARG A 8 -58.51 13.78 46.54
CA ARG A 8 -57.74 14.90 47.09
C ARG A 8 -56.23 14.81 46.79
N GLN A 9 -55.66 13.61 46.63
CA GLN A 9 -54.24 13.41 46.26
C GLN A 9 -53.97 13.68 44.78
N LYS A 10 -54.96 13.48 43.91
CA LYS A 10 -54.84 13.71 42.46
C LYS A 10 -54.71 15.20 42.14
N SER A 11 -55.52 16.03 42.80
CA SER A 11 -55.49 17.49 42.68
C SER A 11 -54.18 18.14 43.15
N THR A 12 -53.53 17.60 44.19
CA THR A 12 -52.23 18.12 44.66
C THR A 12 -51.09 17.75 43.72
N ARG A 13 -51.16 16.57 43.10
CA ARG A 13 -50.20 16.11 42.10
C ARG A 13 -50.25 16.96 40.82
N ASP A 14 -51.45 17.25 40.32
CA ASP A 14 -51.63 18.05 39.10
C ASP A 14 -51.14 19.50 39.29
N ALA A 15 -51.38 20.10 40.46
CA ALA A 15 -50.84 21.41 40.81
C ALA A 15 -49.31 21.41 40.94
N ALA A 16 -48.72 20.35 41.50
CA ALA A 16 -47.27 20.18 41.56
C ALA A 16 -46.66 19.97 40.17
N MET A 17 -47.30 19.20 39.28
CA MET A 17 -46.87 19.02 37.90
C MET A 17 -46.92 20.31 37.08
N LEU A 18 -47.98 21.12 37.24
CA LEU A 18 -48.07 22.43 36.59
C LEU A 18 -46.97 23.39 37.06
N LYS A 19 -46.66 23.39 38.36
CA LYS A 19 -45.56 24.19 38.92
C LYS A 19 -44.19 23.72 38.42
N LEU A 20 -43.96 22.42 38.32
CA LEU A 20 -42.71 21.87 37.77
C LEU A 20 -42.59 22.14 36.27
N SER A 21 -43.69 22.04 35.52
CA SER A 21 -43.70 22.37 34.08
C SER A 21 -43.32 23.83 33.85
N SER A 22 -43.89 24.77 34.60
CA SER A 22 -43.53 26.19 34.45
C SER A 22 -42.09 26.50 34.85
N GLN A 23 -41.53 25.77 35.83
CA GLN A 23 -40.11 25.85 36.16
C GLN A 23 -39.21 25.29 35.05
N ILE A 24 -39.59 24.16 34.43
CA ILE A 24 -38.87 23.59 33.28
C ILE A 24 -38.89 24.57 32.10
N ASP A 25 -40.04 25.18 31.80
CA ASP A 25 -40.17 26.15 30.70
C ASP A 25 -39.31 27.39 30.96
N ALA A 26 -39.32 27.92 32.20
CA ALA A 26 -38.49 29.05 32.60
C ALA A 26 -36.98 28.74 32.47
N LEU A 27 -36.54 27.59 32.96
CA LEU A 27 -35.14 27.16 32.85
C LEU A 27 -34.73 26.86 31.40
N THR A 28 -35.62 26.30 30.58
CA THR A 28 -35.37 26.07 29.15
C THR A 28 -35.19 27.38 28.40
N LYS A 29 -35.99 28.40 28.73
CA LYS A 29 -35.85 29.74 28.17
C LYS A 29 -34.52 30.39 28.59
N GLU A 30 -34.18 30.35 29.88
CA GLU A 30 -32.91 30.88 30.38
C GLU A 30 -31.71 30.17 29.74
N ARG A 31 -31.76 28.85 29.57
CA ARG A 31 -30.74 28.08 28.84
C ARG A 31 -30.57 28.57 27.40
N ASN A 32 -31.68 28.78 26.68
CA ASN A 32 -31.63 29.25 25.30
C ASN A 32 -31.09 30.70 25.21
N ASP A 33 -31.46 31.57 26.15
CA ASP A 33 -30.96 32.95 26.23
C ASP A 33 -29.44 32.96 26.52
N LEU A 34 -28.96 32.07 27.39
CA LEU A 34 -27.53 31.90 27.67
C LEU A 34 -26.77 31.36 26.45
N HIS A 35 -27.33 30.38 25.71
CA HIS A 35 -26.72 29.91 24.46
C HIS A 35 -26.56 31.05 23.45
N LEU A 36 -27.58 31.89 23.27
CA LEU A 36 -27.48 33.05 22.38
C LEU A 36 -26.40 34.06 22.83
N GLN A 37 -26.22 34.22 24.14
CA GLN A 37 -25.14 35.06 24.68
C GLN A 37 -23.75 34.46 24.45
N ILE A 38 -23.61 33.14 24.58
CA ILE A 38 -22.38 32.41 24.25
C ILE A 38 -22.04 32.63 22.78
N ASP A 39 -22.99 32.38 21.86
CA ASP A 39 -22.78 32.58 20.42
C ASP A 39 -22.29 34.01 20.09
N LYS A 40 -22.88 35.02 20.75
CA LYS A 40 -22.50 36.42 20.58
C LYS A 40 -21.12 36.75 21.14
N ILE A 41 -20.73 36.12 22.25
CA ILE A 41 -19.39 36.27 22.83
C ILE A 41 -18.37 35.60 21.92
N ASP A 42 -18.68 34.42 21.39
CA ASP A 42 -17.82 33.68 20.48
C ASP A 42 -17.61 34.43 19.16
N GLU A 43 -18.65 35.06 18.61
CA GLU A 43 -18.53 35.97 17.45
C GLU A 43 -17.55 37.12 17.76
N LYS A 44 -17.68 37.76 18.93
CA LYS A 44 -16.77 38.85 19.34
C LYS A 44 -15.34 38.35 19.55
N LEU A 45 -15.16 37.20 20.20
CA LEU A 45 -13.85 36.60 20.41
C LEU A 45 -13.21 36.22 19.07
N SER A 46 -13.98 35.67 18.14
CA SER A 46 -13.53 35.36 16.78
C SER A 46 -13.06 36.62 16.05
N ASN A 47 -13.83 37.71 16.11
CA ASN A 47 -13.46 38.99 15.50
C ASN A 47 -12.18 39.59 16.12
N ILE A 48 -12.07 39.59 17.45
CA ILE A 48 -10.88 40.09 18.16
C ILE A 48 -9.65 39.24 17.83
N ARG A 49 -9.79 37.91 17.80
CA ARG A 49 -8.70 36.99 17.41
C ARG A 49 -8.26 37.21 15.97
N ALA A 50 -9.20 37.46 15.06
CA ALA A 50 -8.89 37.78 13.67
C ALA A 50 -8.13 39.11 13.52
N GLU A 51 -8.54 40.14 14.25
CA GLU A 51 -7.86 41.45 14.26
C GLU A 51 -6.46 41.36 14.89
N PHE A 52 -6.35 40.72 16.05
CA PHE A 52 -5.06 40.45 16.69
C PHE A 52 -4.14 39.64 15.77
N GLY A 53 -4.68 38.59 15.15
CA GLY A 53 -3.97 37.75 14.20
C GLY A 53 -3.47 38.55 13.00
N ALA A 54 -4.27 39.47 12.45
CA ALA A 54 -3.86 40.33 11.34
C ALA A 54 -2.66 41.23 11.70
N ILE A 55 -2.69 41.86 12.88
CA ILE A 55 -1.61 42.72 13.38
C ILE A 55 -0.35 41.89 13.68
N TYR A 56 -0.51 40.75 14.36
CA TYR A 56 0.61 39.86 14.71
C TYR A 56 1.31 39.31 13.47
N ASN A 57 0.55 39.05 12.41
CA ASN A 57 1.03 38.45 11.17
C ASN A 57 1.60 39.45 10.15
N GLU A 58 1.29 40.74 10.27
CA GLU A 58 1.77 41.81 9.37
C GLU A 58 3.31 41.80 9.15
N PRO A 59 4.17 41.65 10.18
CA PRO A 59 5.62 41.62 9.99
C PRO A 59 6.15 40.26 9.49
N SER A 60 5.31 39.23 9.36
CA SER A 60 5.76 37.89 9.00
C SER A 60 6.21 37.83 7.53
N PRO A 61 7.49 37.54 7.24
CA PRO A 61 7.98 37.47 5.85
C PRO A 61 7.34 36.32 5.07
N LEU A 62 6.94 35.24 5.75
CA LEU A 62 6.23 34.10 5.15
C LEU A 62 4.87 34.49 4.58
N LEU A 63 4.20 35.45 5.21
CA LEU A 63 2.91 35.94 4.75
C LEU A 63 3.05 37.02 3.68
N ASN A 64 4.26 37.40 3.30
CA ASN A 64 4.55 38.32 2.21
C ASN A 64 5.06 37.62 0.93
N LEU A 65 5.18 36.29 0.95
CA LEU A 65 5.59 35.49 -0.19
C LEU A 65 4.62 35.66 -1.39
N PRO A 66 5.13 35.71 -2.64
CA PRO A 66 4.29 35.68 -3.83
C PRO A 66 3.35 34.46 -3.82
N ALA A 67 2.16 34.61 -4.41
CA ALA A 67 1.14 33.56 -4.41
C ALA A 67 1.69 32.25 -5.03
N GLU A 68 2.55 32.35 -6.03
CA GLU A 68 3.20 31.22 -6.69
C GLU A 68 4.07 30.41 -5.73
N ILE A 69 4.81 31.08 -4.84
CA ILE A 69 5.64 30.42 -3.83
C ILE A 69 4.75 29.79 -2.75
N THR A 70 3.68 30.47 -2.35
CA THR A 70 2.69 29.89 -1.44
C THR A 70 2.03 28.64 -2.04
N CYS A 71 1.69 28.65 -3.33
CA CYS A 71 1.16 27.48 -4.04
C CYS A 71 2.18 26.32 -4.10
N LEU A 72 3.48 26.60 -4.29
CA LEU A 72 4.53 25.57 -4.21
C LEU A 72 4.63 24.96 -2.81
N ILE A 73 4.48 25.77 -1.76
CA ILE A 73 4.42 25.28 -0.38
C ILE A 73 3.17 24.40 -0.20
N PHE A 74 2.03 24.79 -0.75
CA PHE A 74 0.80 23.99 -0.69
C PHE A 74 0.95 22.66 -1.45
N ASP A 75 1.56 22.67 -2.63
CA ASP A 75 1.86 21.45 -3.37
C ASP A 75 2.77 20.53 -2.54
N TYR A 76 3.83 21.06 -1.93
CA TYR A 76 4.73 20.27 -1.10
C TYR A 76 4.02 19.68 0.13
N ALA A 77 3.25 20.50 0.84
CA ALA A 77 2.49 20.08 2.01
C ALA A 77 1.46 18.97 1.69
N THR A 78 0.91 18.96 0.48
CA THR A 78 -0.07 17.97 0.03
C THR A 78 0.52 16.76 -0.68
N ILE A 79 1.80 16.80 -1.09
CA ILE A 79 2.52 15.65 -1.67
C ILE A 79 2.93 14.66 -0.58
N THR A 80 3.29 15.16 0.61
CA THR A 80 3.63 14.29 1.74
C THR A 80 2.40 13.46 2.11
N PRO A 81 2.41 12.14 1.89
CA PRO A 81 1.28 11.31 2.30
C PRO A 81 1.07 11.50 3.81
N PRO A 82 -0.17 11.60 4.29
CA PRO A 82 -0.48 11.79 5.71
C PRO A 82 0.21 10.79 6.67
N GLY A 83 0.76 9.68 6.17
CA GLY A 83 1.45 8.65 6.97
C GLY A 83 2.97 8.78 7.12
N TYR A 84 3.66 9.63 6.35
CA TYR A 84 5.14 9.59 6.32
C TYR A 84 5.85 10.59 7.25
N GLY A 85 5.17 11.63 7.71
CA GLY A 85 5.83 12.76 8.37
C GLY A 85 5.12 13.33 9.59
N SER A 86 4.02 12.71 10.02
CA SER A 86 3.38 13.10 11.27
C SER A 86 3.64 12.05 12.33
N ASN A 87 4.33 12.45 13.38
CA ASN A 87 4.58 11.73 14.63
C ASN A 87 3.28 11.32 15.39
N TYR A 88 2.19 11.00 14.69
CA TYR A 88 1.00 10.35 15.27
C TYR A 88 1.06 8.82 15.21
N LEU A 89 2.10 8.23 14.63
CA LEU A 89 2.40 6.79 14.73
C LEU A 89 2.76 6.32 16.15
N PHE A 90 2.74 7.20 17.16
CA PHE A 90 2.80 6.82 18.58
C PHE A 90 1.72 7.46 19.46
N SER A 91 0.56 7.85 18.91
CA SER A 91 -0.62 7.75 19.77
C SER A 91 -0.88 6.26 19.94
N SER A 92 -0.36 5.73 21.05
CA SER A 92 -0.81 4.50 21.69
C SER A 92 -2.31 4.30 21.49
N ARG A 93 -2.77 3.06 21.61
CA ARG A 93 -4.17 2.63 21.85
C ARG A 93 -4.82 3.34 23.08
N VAL A 94 -4.74 4.66 23.14
CA VAL A 94 -5.44 5.54 24.05
C VAL A 94 -6.82 5.67 23.43
N GLN A 95 -7.74 4.85 23.95
CA GLN A 95 -9.20 4.95 23.88
C GLN A 95 -9.77 5.53 22.57
N GLU A 96 -10.44 4.65 21.82
CA GLU A 96 -11.23 4.92 20.60
C GLU A 96 -12.25 6.08 20.72
N ASP A 97 -12.51 6.60 21.91
CA ASP A 97 -13.48 7.66 22.16
C ASP A 97 -13.02 9.08 21.80
N GLN A 98 -11.77 9.32 21.37
CA GLN A 98 -11.28 10.68 21.05
C GLN A 98 -10.43 10.80 19.77
N ARG A 99 -10.74 10.02 18.70
CA ARG A 99 -10.20 10.40 17.38
C ARG A 99 -10.88 11.69 16.92
N GLU A 100 -10.20 12.82 17.07
CA GLU A 100 -10.60 14.05 16.39
C GLU A 100 -10.63 13.78 14.87
N PRO A 101 -11.64 14.27 14.14
CA PRO A 101 -11.72 14.06 12.70
C PRO A 101 -10.46 14.59 12.04
N GLU A 102 -9.77 13.73 11.27
CA GLU A 102 -8.56 14.10 10.56
C GLU A 102 -8.89 15.24 9.58
N THR A 103 -8.47 16.45 9.93
CA THR A 103 -8.63 17.61 9.05
C THR A 103 -7.62 17.50 7.92
N THR A 104 -8.11 17.46 6.68
CA THR A 104 -7.23 17.33 5.53
C THR A 104 -6.34 18.55 5.33
N THR A 105 -5.13 18.33 4.81
CA THR A 105 -4.09 19.36 4.71
C THR A 105 -4.57 20.60 3.96
N GLU A 106 -5.31 20.45 2.87
CA GLU A 106 -5.90 21.56 2.11
C GLU A 106 -6.88 22.40 2.94
N LEU A 107 -7.65 21.76 3.83
CA LEU A 107 -8.53 22.45 4.75
C LEU A 107 -7.70 23.21 5.78
N VAL A 108 -6.69 22.59 6.39
CA VAL A 108 -5.79 23.24 7.35
C VAL A 108 -5.12 24.47 6.71
N LEU A 109 -4.54 24.32 5.51
CA LEU A 109 -3.90 25.40 4.75
C LEU A 109 -4.86 26.57 4.50
N SER A 110 -6.12 26.28 4.14
CA SER A 110 -7.14 27.30 3.88
C SER A 110 -7.67 28.01 5.14
N HIS A 111 -7.29 27.56 6.34
CA HIS A 111 -7.71 28.13 7.63
C HIS A 111 -6.56 28.79 8.42
N VAL A 112 -5.34 28.84 7.88
CA VAL A 112 -4.19 29.51 8.55
C VAL A 112 -4.43 31.02 8.72
N CYS A 113 -4.70 31.73 7.61
CA CYS A 113 -4.99 33.16 7.63
C CYS A 113 -5.80 33.55 6.39
N ARG A 114 -6.31 34.79 6.34
CA ARG A 114 -7.12 35.30 5.21
C ARG A 114 -6.38 35.20 3.87
N ARG A 115 -5.10 35.60 3.83
CA ARG A 115 -4.29 35.55 2.60
C ARG A 115 -4.13 34.11 2.10
N TRP A 116 -3.80 33.17 2.99
CA TRP A 116 -3.66 31.76 2.62
C TRP A 116 -4.98 31.17 2.15
N ARG A 117 -6.10 31.54 2.77
CA ARG A 117 -7.44 31.17 2.29
C ARG A 117 -7.72 31.69 0.89
N GLU A 118 -7.43 32.95 0.61
CA GLU A 118 -7.61 33.55 -0.71
C GLU A 118 -6.75 32.86 -1.78
N VAL A 119 -5.47 32.58 -1.46
CA VAL A 119 -4.57 31.81 -2.34
C VAL A 119 -5.09 30.38 -2.54
N ALA A 120 -5.45 29.68 -1.47
CA ALA A 120 -5.94 28.31 -1.52
C ALA A 120 -7.20 28.19 -2.38
N LEU A 121 -8.20 29.06 -2.17
CA LEU A 121 -9.44 29.08 -2.94
C LEU A 121 -9.24 29.46 -4.41
N SER A 122 -8.21 30.25 -4.73
CA SER A 122 -7.84 30.62 -6.10
C SER A 122 -6.86 29.64 -6.76
N TYR A 123 -6.49 28.55 -6.08
CA TYR A 123 -5.57 27.54 -6.57
C TYR A 123 -6.28 26.20 -6.83
N PRO A 124 -6.87 25.98 -8.04
CA PRO A 124 -7.68 24.79 -8.34
C PRO A 124 -6.98 23.45 -8.13
N ARG A 125 -5.65 23.39 -8.31
CA ARG A 125 -4.88 22.15 -8.17
C ARG A 125 -4.96 21.59 -6.75
N LEU A 126 -5.03 22.46 -5.74
CA LEU A 126 -5.19 22.08 -4.34
C LEU A 126 -6.46 21.26 -4.08
N TRP A 127 -7.52 21.53 -4.85
CA TRP A 127 -8.84 20.89 -4.71
C TRP A 127 -9.05 19.74 -5.69
N ALA A 128 -8.05 19.42 -6.53
CA ALA A 128 -8.14 18.35 -7.52
C ALA A 128 -7.84 16.96 -6.94
N ARG A 129 -7.43 16.91 -5.67
CA ARG A 129 -7.21 15.70 -4.89
C ARG A 129 -8.40 15.48 -3.97
N PHE A 130 -9.00 14.31 -4.03
CA PHE A 130 -10.12 13.97 -3.17
C PHE A 130 -10.00 12.53 -2.69
N MET A 131 -10.24 12.34 -1.40
CA MET A 131 -10.26 11.06 -0.74
C MET A 131 -11.64 10.86 -0.12
N TYR A 132 -12.30 9.78 -0.51
CA TYR A 132 -13.51 9.28 0.12
C TYR A 132 -13.16 8.01 0.88
N ARG A 133 -13.45 7.99 2.18
CA ARG A 133 -13.27 6.85 3.07
C ARG A 133 -14.49 6.74 3.96
N GLU A 134 -15.15 5.59 3.93
CA GLU A 134 -16.41 5.41 4.63
C GLU A 134 -16.29 5.34 6.16
N ASP A 135 -15.18 4.83 6.68
CA ASP A 135 -14.93 4.72 8.11
C ASP A 135 -14.72 6.08 8.80
N GLU A 136 -14.21 7.06 8.05
CA GLU A 136 -14.01 8.45 8.45
C GLU A 136 -15.27 9.32 8.38
N ASN A 137 -16.43 8.78 7.93
CA ASN A 137 -17.71 9.50 7.82
C ASN A 137 -18.34 9.83 9.19
N ILE A 138 -17.62 10.60 10.01
CA ILE A 138 -18.05 11.12 11.30
C ILE A 138 -19.10 12.23 11.11
N LEU A 139 -19.06 12.91 9.95
CA LEU A 139 -19.91 14.06 9.62
C LEU A 139 -21.27 13.66 9.01
N GLY A 140 -21.41 12.41 8.54
CA GLY A 140 -22.62 11.89 7.91
C GLY A 140 -22.63 12.10 6.38
N ASP A 141 -23.21 11.14 5.68
CA ASP A 141 -23.03 10.91 4.24
C ASP A 141 -23.31 12.13 3.32
N GLU A 142 -24.29 12.95 3.67
CA GLU A 142 -24.66 14.09 2.84
C GLU A 142 -23.60 15.20 2.88
N LEU A 143 -22.83 15.30 3.96
CA LEU A 143 -21.72 16.26 4.06
C LEU A 143 -20.54 15.85 3.17
N ASP A 144 -20.27 14.56 3.02
CA ASP A 144 -19.18 14.08 2.15
C ASP A 144 -19.49 14.29 0.67
N LEU A 145 -20.76 14.10 0.27
CA LEU A 145 -21.22 14.43 -1.08
C LEU A 145 -21.09 15.92 -1.37
N GLN A 146 -21.54 16.79 -0.45
CA GLN A 146 -21.39 18.24 -0.59
C GLN A 146 -19.92 18.67 -0.62
N ARG A 147 -19.07 18.01 0.18
CA ARG A 147 -17.63 18.22 0.16
C ARG A 147 -17.05 17.84 -1.19
N PHE A 148 -17.39 16.67 -1.73
CA PHE A 148 -16.89 16.23 -3.02
C PHE A 148 -17.33 17.19 -4.14
N GLU A 149 -18.60 17.60 -4.14
CA GLU A 149 -19.13 18.57 -5.09
C GLU A 149 -18.37 19.92 -5.01
N THR A 150 -18.08 20.37 -3.79
CA THR A 150 -17.27 21.58 -3.58
C THR A 150 -15.87 21.44 -4.16
N TYR A 151 -15.22 20.28 -4.02
CA TYR A 151 -13.88 20.03 -4.55
C TYR A 151 -13.90 19.95 -6.08
N LEU A 152 -14.90 19.29 -6.66
CA LEU A 152 -15.10 19.23 -8.11
C LEU A 152 -15.31 20.63 -8.71
N SER A 153 -16.10 21.47 -8.04
CA SER A 153 -16.33 22.86 -8.43
C SER A 153 -15.06 23.71 -8.35
N ARG A 154 -14.32 23.63 -7.23
CA ARG A 154 -13.08 24.41 -7.04
C ARG A 154 -11.92 23.96 -7.92
N SER A 155 -11.83 22.66 -8.23
CA SER A 155 -10.80 22.12 -9.11
C SER A 155 -11.00 22.49 -10.59
N GLY A 156 -12.20 22.92 -10.98
CA GLY A 156 -12.47 23.42 -12.33
C GLY A 156 -12.13 22.41 -13.43
N THR A 157 -11.14 22.71 -14.26
CA THR A 157 -10.70 21.83 -15.37
C THR A 157 -9.44 21.03 -15.06
N GLN A 158 -8.92 21.13 -13.83
CA GLN A 158 -7.72 20.41 -13.41
C GLN A 158 -7.96 18.89 -13.48
N SER A 159 -6.87 18.18 -13.73
CA SER A 159 -6.88 16.72 -13.73
C SER A 159 -7.04 16.20 -12.30
N LEU A 160 -7.89 15.19 -12.12
CA LEU A 160 -8.32 14.69 -10.82
C LEU A 160 -7.43 13.54 -10.33
N GLU A 161 -7.19 13.55 -9.03
CA GLU A 161 -6.55 12.48 -8.26
C GLU A 161 -7.56 12.00 -7.21
N LEU A 162 -8.12 10.81 -7.41
CA LEU A 162 -9.23 10.31 -6.61
C LEU A 162 -8.83 9.02 -5.92
N LEU A 163 -9.01 8.96 -4.60
CA LEU A 163 -9.10 7.71 -3.85
C LEU A 163 -10.54 7.54 -3.39
N LEU A 164 -11.19 6.50 -3.88
CA LEU A 164 -12.54 6.14 -3.50
C LEU A 164 -12.49 4.80 -2.78
N ASP A 165 -12.56 4.84 -1.45
CA ASP A 165 -12.58 3.66 -0.59
C ASP A 165 -14.01 3.43 -0.06
N PHE A 166 -14.64 2.39 -0.60
CA PHE A 166 -15.99 1.95 -0.28
C PHE A 166 -16.00 0.68 0.57
N ASN A 167 -14.87 0.32 1.20
CA ASN A 167 -14.81 -0.84 2.06
C ASN A 167 -15.59 -0.59 3.35
N ASP A 168 -16.58 -1.44 3.62
CA ASP A 168 -17.25 -1.51 4.91
C ASP A 168 -16.27 -2.16 5.92
N ASN A 169 -15.64 -1.34 6.75
CA ASN A 169 -14.82 -1.83 7.85
C ASN A 169 -15.75 -2.43 8.93
N ASP A 170 -16.20 -3.67 8.71
CA ASP A 170 -17.03 -4.48 9.62
C ASP A 170 -16.42 -4.62 11.04
N PHE A 171 -15.16 -4.20 11.23
CA PHE A 171 -14.45 -4.16 12.51
C PHE A 171 -15.05 -3.22 13.56
N ASN A 172 -16.05 -2.40 13.21
CA ASN A 172 -16.73 -1.53 14.17
C ASN A 172 -18.18 -1.97 14.44
N PRO A 173 -18.40 -3.12 15.12
CA PRO A 173 -19.72 -3.76 15.29
C PRO A 173 -20.74 -2.92 16.10
N GLY A 174 -20.33 -1.75 16.61
CA GLY A 174 -21.19 -0.81 17.33
C GLY A 174 -21.78 0.31 16.49
N ARG A 175 -21.29 0.57 15.27
CA ARG A 175 -21.88 1.60 14.41
C ARG A 175 -23.05 1.01 13.63
N PRO A 176 -24.28 1.53 13.78
CA PRO A 176 -25.37 1.13 12.91
C PRO A 176 -24.92 1.46 11.49
N ASN A 177 -24.97 0.46 10.61
CA ASN A 177 -24.52 0.52 9.24
C ASN A 177 -25.48 1.42 8.43
N THR A 178 -25.45 2.72 8.70
CA THR A 178 -26.42 3.71 8.20
C THR A 178 -26.00 4.35 6.90
N THR A 179 -24.73 4.18 6.48
CA THR A 179 -24.31 4.58 5.14
C THR A 179 -25.11 3.76 4.15
N THR A 180 -26.08 4.42 3.50
CA THR A 180 -26.87 3.73 2.49
C THR A 180 -25.95 3.46 1.30
N SER A 181 -25.96 2.23 0.77
CA SER A 181 -25.32 1.85 -0.50
C SER A 181 -25.61 2.87 -1.63
N ASP A 182 -26.73 3.59 -1.54
CA ASP A 182 -27.09 4.70 -2.44
C ASP A 182 -26.10 5.87 -2.41
N ASN A 183 -25.51 6.22 -1.26
CA ASN A 183 -24.52 7.30 -1.18
C ASN A 183 -23.17 6.90 -1.79
N ARG A 184 -22.71 5.66 -1.58
CA ARG A 184 -21.53 5.10 -2.28
C ARG A 184 -21.71 5.21 -3.80
N ALA A 185 -22.89 4.80 -4.29
CA ALA A 185 -23.24 4.91 -5.70
C ALA A 185 -23.26 6.38 -6.17
N ARG A 186 -23.80 7.33 -5.39
CA ARG A 186 -23.80 8.77 -5.71
C ARG A 186 -22.40 9.35 -5.81
N VAL A 187 -21.51 9.03 -4.87
CA VAL A 187 -20.10 9.46 -4.92
C VAL A 187 -19.42 8.92 -6.17
N LEU A 188 -19.60 7.63 -6.48
CA LEU A 188 -19.05 7.05 -7.70
C LEU A 188 -19.65 7.72 -8.96
N ASP A 189 -20.96 7.94 -9.01
CA ASP A 189 -21.63 8.59 -10.14
C ASP A 189 -21.09 10.02 -10.37
N MET A 190 -20.83 10.76 -9.29
CA MET A 190 -20.15 12.06 -9.37
C MET A 190 -18.74 11.95 -9.94
N ALA A 191 -17.94 10.99 -9.47
CA ALA A 191 -16.61 10.76 -10.02
C ALA A 191 -16.65 10.38 -11.50
N LEU A 192 -17.60 9.50 -11.88
CA LEU A 192 -17.81 9.01 -13.24
C LEU A 192 -18.20 10.15 -14.20
N SER A 193 -18.93 11.16 -13.74
CA SER A 193 -19.26 12.34 -14.54
C SER A 193 -18.04 13.19 -14.95
N HIS A 194 -16.88 12.93 -14.36
CA HIS A 194 -15.62 13.66 -14.60
C HIS A 194 -14.49 12.76 -15.11
N VAL A 195 -14.80 11.60 -15.70
CA VAL A 195 -13.83 10.60 -16.19
C VAL A 195 -12.77 11.19 -17.13
N ALA A 196 -13.13 12.13 -18.01
CA ALA A 196 -12.17 12.79 -18.91
C ALA A 196 -11.07 13.60 -18.19
N ARG A 197 -11.27 13.92 -16.90
CA ARG A 197 -10.31 14.63 -16.06
C ARG A 197 -9.44 13.69 -15.24
N TRP A 198 -9.75 12.40 -15.14
CA TRP A 198 -9.02 11.47 -14.29
C TRP A 198 -7.55 11.39 -14.68
N ARG A 199 -6.66 11.54 -13.70
CA ARG A 199 -5.21 11.35 -13.83
C ARG A 199 -4.71 10.19 -12.99
N VAL A 200 -5.13 10.16 -11.72
CA VAL A 200 -4.83 9.08 -10.78
C VAL A 200 -6.14 8.67 -10.15
N VAL A 201 -6.51 7.40 -10.27
CA VAL A 201 -7.74 6.90 -9.68
C VAL A 201 -7.49 5.57 -9.00
N THR A 202 -7.84 5.49 -7.73
CA THR A 202 -7.87 4.27 -6.93
C THR A 202 -9.31 4.03 -6.49
N ILE A 203 -9.84 2.86 -6.78
CA ILE A 203 -11.18 2.43 -6.38
C ILE A 203 -11.01 1.17 -5.55
N ARG A 204 -11.29 1.27 -4.24
CA ARG A 204 -11.37 0.14 -3.31
C ARG A 204 -12.84 -0.11 -3.00
N VAL A 205 -13.30 -1.34 -3.19
CA VAL A 205 -14.73 -1.66 -3.06
C VAL A 205 -14.91 -2.96 -2.32
N ASP A 206 -15.86 -3.01 -1.39
CA ASP A 206 -16.42 -4.28 -0.96
C ASP A 206 -17.27 -4.88 -2.09
N PHE A 207 -17.78 -6.10 -1.94
CA PHE A 207 -18.68 -6.75 -2.91
C PHE A 207 -20.06 -6.08 -3.04
N ASP A 208 -20.15 -4.74 -2.98
CA ASP A 208 -21.33 -4.01 -3.36
C ASP A 208 -21.55 -4.07 -4.88
N PHE A 209 -22.41 -5.00 -5.29
CA PHE A 209 -22.84 -5.16 -6.68
C PHE A 209 -23.39 -3.88 -7.31
N ARG A 210 -23.92 -2.92 -6.54
CA ARG A 210 -24.41 -1.65 -7.10
C ARG A 210 -23.25 -0.80 -7.61
N VAL A 211 -22.18 -0.71 -6.81
CA VAL A 211 -20.95 -0.02 -7.18
C VAL A 211 -20.30 -0.70 -8.39
N LEU A 212 -20.17 -2.03 -8.36
CA LEU A 212 -19.64 -2.80 -9.50
C LEU A 212 -20.47 -2.63 -10.78
N ASN A 213 -21.80 -2.60 -10.67
CA ASN A 213 -22.67 -2.38 -11.81
C ASN A 213 -22.51 -0.98 -12.42
N ARG A 214 -22.19 0.05 -11.61
CA ARG A 214 -21.90 1.40 -12.11
C ARG A 214 -20.58 1.47 -12.86
N LEU A 215 -19.59 0.67 -12.49
CA LEU A 215 -18.31 0.62 -13.22
C LEU A 215 -18.45 0.16 -14.68
N ARG A 216 -19.55 -0.50 -15.06
CA ARG A 216 -19.88 -0.80 -16.47
C ARG A 216 -20.00 0.46 -17.33
N HIS A 217 -20.29 1.62 -16.73
CA HIS A 217 -20.29 2.90 -17.45
C HIS A 217 -18.90 3.32 -17.93
N LEU A 218 -17.83 2.71 -17.42
CA LEU A 218 -16.45 2.92 -17.88
C LEU A 218 -16.12 2.21 -19.18
N THR A 219 -16.95 1.26 -19.64
CA THR A 219 -16.64 0.43 -20.81
C THR A 219 -16.28 1.25 -22.03
N GLU A 220 -17.11 2.20 -22.44
CA GLU A 220 -16.92 2.98 -23.68
C GLU A 220 -16.26 4.36 -23.45
N GLN A 221 -15.76 4.61 -22.24
CA GLN A 221 -15.20 5.93 -21.91
C GLN A 221 -13.81 6.12 -22.51
N GLU A 222 -13.52 7.36 -22.89
CA GLU A 222 -12.15 7.82 -23.16
C GLU A 222 -11.61 8.54 -21.92
N VAL A 223 -10.41 8.15 -21.49
CA VAL A 223 -9.72 8.70 -20.32
C VAL A 223 -8.35 9.27 -20.73
N PRO A 224 -8.33 10.41 -21.44
CA PRO A 224 -7.15 10.90 -22.14
C PRO A 224 -6.02 11.37 -21.21
N LYS A 225 -6.32 11.57 -19.92
CA LYS A 225 -5.37 12.08 -18.92
C LYS A 225 -4.94 11.03 -17.89
N LEU A 226 -5.51 9.83 -17.93
CA LEU A 226 -5.30 8.80 -16.92
C LEU A 226 -3.88 8.24 -17.03
N GLU A 227 -3.10 8.40 -15.97
CA GLU A 227 -1.71 7.93 -15.84
C GLU A 227 -1.66 6.67 -14.95
N TYR A 228 -2.47 6.66 -13.89
CA TYR A 228 -2.54 5.61 -12.88
C TYR A 228 -4.00 5.17 -12.68
N PHE A 229 -4.22 3.85 -12.70
CA PHE A 229 -5.50 3.24 -12.36
C PHE A 229 -5.28 2.07 -11.41
N ALA A 230 -5.98 2.08 -10.28
CA ALA A 230 -6.06 0.98 -9.36
C ALA A 230 -7.51 0.58 -9.09
N PHE A 231 -7.79 -0.72 -9.19
CA PHE A 231 -9.08 -1.30 -8.83
C PHE A 231 -8.83 -2.49 -7.89
N CYS A 232 -9.23 -2.33 -6.63
CA CYS A 232 -8.90 -3.25 -5.55
C CYS A 232 -10.18 -3.65 -4.80
N PRO A 233 -10.90 -4.65 -5.31
CA PRO A 233 -12.06 -5.19 -4.62
C PRO A 233 -11.61 -6.02 -3.42
N TYR A 234 -12.18 -5.75 -2.25
CA TYR A 234 -11.95 -6.51 -1.03
C TYR A 234 -13.07 -7.52 -0.84
N PRO A 235 -12.74 -8.81 -0.65
CA PRO A 235 -13.70 -9.77 -0.19
C PRO A 235 -14.04 -9.50 1.27
N SER A 236 -15.26 -9.02 1.52
CA SER A 236 -15.81 -8.98 2.88
C SER A 236 -15.89 -10.42 3.41
N MET A 237 -14.88 -10.81 4.19
CA MET A 237 -14.81 -12.09 4.90
C MET A 237 -16.01 -12.28 5.85
N SER A 238 -16.59 -11.18 6.33
CA SER A 238 -17.56 -11.21 7.44
C SER A 238 -18.98 -11.64 7.07
N ARG A 239 -19.34 -11.71 5.77
CA ARG A 239 -20.72 -12.07 5.35
C ARG A 239 -20.90 -13.53 4.93
N ALA A 240 -19.87 -14.38 5.05
CA ALA A 240 -19.95 -15.80 4.66
C ALA A 240 -20.81 -16.68 5.59
N HIS A 241 -21.37 -16.14 6.68
CA HIS A 241 -22.26 -16.89 7.57
C HIS A 241 -23.72 -17.01 7.07
N GLY A 242 -24.06 -16.40 5.93
CA GLY A 242 -25.35 -16.58 5.26
C GLY A 242 -25.27 -17.62 4.14
N THR A 243 -25.76 -18.84 4.38
CA THR A 243 -25.64 -20.03 3.54
C THR A 243 -26.44 -20.02 2.22
N GLY A 244 -26.76 -18.85 1.65
CA GLY A 244 -27.76 -18.73 0.56
C GLY A 244 -27.25 -18.26 -0.80
N ASP A 245 -26.42 -17.20 -0.83
CA ASP A 245 -26.06 -16.48 -2.09
C ASP A 245 -24.55 -16.55 -2.41
N ILE A 246 -23.89 -17.61 -1.95
CA ILE A 246 -22.47 -17.81 -2.21
C ILE A 246 -22.22 -18.09 -3.72
N GLU A 247 -23.13 -18.82 -4.39
CA GLU A 247 -22.97 -19.19 -5.81
C GLU A 247 -23.07 -18.00 -6.79
N GLU A 248 -23.90 -16.97 -6.53
CA GLU A 248 -23.95 -15.77 -7.40
C GLU A 248 -22.70 -14.90 -7.27
N ARG A 249 -22.02 -14.92 -6.11
CA ARG A 249 -20.73 -14.22 -5.89
C ARG A 249 -19.61 -14.84 -6.72
N PHE A 250 -19.63 -16.16 -6.90
CA PHE A 250 -18.61 -16.89 -7.68
C PHE A 250 -18.83 -16.84 -9.20
N ASN A 251 -20.04 -16.57 -9.70
CA ASN A 251 -20.28 -16.35 -11.14
C ASN A 251 -19.64 -15.05 -11.69
N LEU A 252 -19.09 -14.18 -10.84
CA LEU A 252 -18.20 -13.09 -11.30
C LEU A 252 -16.76 -13.54 -11.58
N ALA A 253 -16.36 -14.74 -11.16
CA ALA A 253 -15.01 -15.29 -11.34
C ALA A 253 -14.80 -15.96 -12.70
N ASP A 254 -15.46 -15.51 -13.77
CA ASP A 254 -15.06 -15.93 -15.11
C ASP A 254 -13.60 -15.49 -15.33
N ARG A 255 -12.70 -16.47 -15.36
CA ARG A 255 -11.28 -16.24 -15.59
C ARG A 255 -11.11 -15.43 -16.87
N ALA A 256 -10.32 -14.36 -16.82
CA ALA A 256 -9.98 -13.64 -18.04
C ALA A 256 -9.16 -14.56 -18.95
N THR A 257 -9.76 -14.98 -20.06
CA THR A 257 -9.11 -15.84 -21.07
C THR A 257 -8.24 -15.04 -22.04
N ALA A 258 -8.48 -13.74 -22.16
CA ALA A 258 -7.74 -12.81 -22.99
C ALA A 258 -7.62 -11.43 -22.30
N LEU A 259 -6.57 -10.66 -22.61
CA LEU A 259 -6.38 -9.29 -22.12
C LEU A 259 -7.16 -8.25 -22.93
N GLN A 260 -8.38 -8.59 -23.34
CA GLN A 260 -9.23 -7.59 -23.98
C GLN A 260 -9.68 -6.59 -22.92
N SER A 261 -9.45 -5.30 -23.18
CA SER A 261 -9.94 -4.23 -22.32
C SER A 261 -11.46 -4.29 -22.18
N THR A 262 -11.95 -4.33 -20.95
CA THR A 262 -13.38 -4.29 -20.62
C THR A 262 -13.83 -2.91 -20.15
N ILE A 263 -12.89 -2.08 -19.71
CA ILE A 263 -13.08 -0.67 -19.40
C ILE A 263 -12.15 0.21 -20.23
N PHE A 264 -12.52 1.47 -20.40
CA PHE A 264 -11.77 2.45 -21.18
C PHE A 264 -11.51 2.03 -22.64
N THR A 265 -12.47 1.33 -23.26
CA THR A 265 -12.35 0.89 -24.66
C THR A 265 -12.31 2.06 -25.64
N GLY A 266 -12.75 3.26 -25.22
CA GLY A 266 -12.57 4.51 -25.95
C GLY A 266 -11.12 5.01 -25.95
N GLY A 267 -10.28 4.51 -25.05
CA GLY A 267 -8.83 4.75 -25.02
C GLY A 267 -8.33 5.36 -23.70
N ALA A 268 -7.13 4.93 -23.29
CA ALA A 268 -6.39 5.48 -22.16
C ALA A 268 -4.91 5.72 -22.55
N PRO A 269 -4.62 6.68 -23.45
CA PRO A 269 -3.32 6.78 -24.11
C PRO A 269 -2.14 7.08 -23.18
N LYS A 270 -2.41 7.67 -22.00
CA LYS A 270 -1.38 8.03 -21.01
C LYS A 270 -1.23 7.01 -19.88
N LEU A 271 -2.05 5.95 -19.89
CA LEU A 271 -2.08 4.96 -18.81
C LEU A 271 -0.76 4.19 -18.82
N ASN A 272 0.01 4.35 -17.75
CA ASN A 272 1.32 3.72 -17.61
C ASN A 272 1.42 2.81 -16.37
N TYR A 273 0.56 3.02 -15.38
CA TYR A 273 0.50 2.23 -14.16
C TYR A 273 -0.89 1.64 -13.97
N VAL A 274 -0.95 0.32 -13.81
CA VAL A 274 -2.19 -0.41 -13.53
C VAL A 274 -2.00 -1.30 -12.30
N HIS A 275 -2.93 -1.21 -11.36
CA HIS A 275 -3.03 -2.13 -10.23
C HIS A 275 -4.42 -2.78 -10.21
N LEU A 276 -4.46 -4.12 -10.24
CA LEU A 276 -5.70 -4.90 -10.26
C LEU A 276 -5.70 -5.90 -9.11
N GLY A 277 -6.72 -5.83 -8.26
CA GLY A 277 -7.04 -6.83 -7.26
C GLY A 277 -8.14 -7.79 -7.74
N GLY A 278 -7.94 -9.09 -7.55
CA GLY A 278 -8.94 -10.16 -7.45
C GLY A 278 -9.87 -10.46 -8.63
N TYR A 279 -9.97 -9.64 -9.68
CA TYR A 279 -11.03 -9.78 -10.70
C TYR A 279 -10.62 -9.44 -12.14
N GLY A 280 -10.72 -10.44 -13.02
CA GLY A 280 -10.44 -10.30 -14.45
C GLY A 280 -11.49 -9.56 -15.26
N LYS A 281 -12.61 -9.12 -14.66
CA LYS A 281 -13.71 -8.44 -15.39
C LYS A 281 -13.50 -6.94 -15.58
N ILE A 282 -12.59 -6.31 -14.83
CA ILE A 282 -12.27 -4.88 -14.94
C ILE A 282 -10.83 -4.75 -15.43
N LEU A 283 -10.66 -4.79 -16.75
CA LEU A 283 -9.36 -4.70 -17.42
C LEU A 283 -9.30 -3.40 -18.23
N PRO A 284 -8.45 -2.44 -17.84
CA PRO A 284 -8.13 -1.30 -18.70
C PRO A 284 -7.25 -1.75 -19.89
N PRO A 285 -7.08 -0.91 -20.91
CA PRO A 285 -6.12 -1.19 -21.98
C PRO A 285 -4.68 -1.24 -21.43
N LEU A 286 -4.01 -2.38 -21.64
CA LEU A 286 -2.67 -2.65 -21.09
C LEU A 286 -1.54 -2.38 -22.11
N SER A 287 -1.84 -1.86 -23.30
CA SER A 287 -0.88 -1.83 -24.41
C SER A 287 0.33 -0.92 -24.19
N ASN A 288 0.21 0.11 -23.34
CA ASN A 288 1.24 1.13 -23.12
C ASN A 288 1.76 1.17 -21.68
N ILE A 289 1.42 0.18 -20.86
CA ILE A 289 1.77 0.21 -19.43
C ILE A 289 3.26 -0.10 -19.24
N THR A 290 3.86 0.59 -18.28
CA THR A 290 5.23 0.33 -17.81
C THR A 290 5.23 -0.43 -16.49
N THR A 291 4.16 -0.29 -15.70
CA THR A 291 4.01 -0.98 -14.42
C THR A 291 2.68 -1.68 -14.32
N LEU A 292 2.73 -2.96 -13.96
CA LEU A 292 1.57 -3.78 -13.66
C LEU A 292 1.72 -4.42 -12.27
N ARG A 293 0.72 -4.21 -11.42
CA ARG A 293 0.55 -4.88 -10.14
C ARG A 293 -0.72 -5.71 -10.18
N LEU A 294 -0.59 -6.99 -9.85
CA LEU A 294 -1.69 -7.94 -9.79
C LEU A 294 -1.71 -8.51 -8.39
N GLU A 295 -2.86 -8.45 -7.75
CA GLU A 295 -3.07 -9.01 -6.42
C GLU A 295 -4.28 -9.93 -6.44
N ALA A 296 -4.17 -11.07 -5.78
CA ALA A 296 -5.26 -11.98 -5.56
C ALA A 296 -5.14 -12.50 -4.13
N GLU A 297 -6.24 -12.54 -3.40
CA GLU A 297 -6.22 -13.15 -2.08
C GLU A 297 -6.18 -14.68 -2.18
N ASP A 298 -5.62 -15.33 -1.16
CA ASP A 298 -5.38 -16.78 -1.13
C ASP A 298 -6.63 -17.63 -1.31
N PHE A 299 -7.80 -17.07 -0.99
CA PHE A 299 -9.09 -17.76 -1.09
C PHE A 299 -9.77 -17.61 -2.45
N ALA A 300 -9.29 -16.74 -3.33
CA ALA A 300 -9.89 -16.52 -4.64
C ALA A 300 -9.44 -17.58 -5.66
N GLU A 301 -10.34 -17.98 -6.55
CA GLU A 301 -9.94 -18.69 -7.76
C GLU A 301 -9.00 -17.81 -8.61
N TYR A 302 -8.11 -18.44 -9.38
CA TYR A 302 -7.16 -17.75 -10.24
C TYR A 302 -7.83 -16.68 -11.12
N VAL A 303 -7.36 -15.44 -10.98
CA VAL A 303 -7.93 -14.25 -11.65
C VAL A 303 -7.72 -14.30 -13.16
N LEU A 304 -6.54 -14.77 -13.58
CA LEU A 304 -6.10 -14.81 -14.97
C LEU A 304 -5.85 -16.25 -15.42
N SER A 305 -6.24 -16.53 -16.65
CA SER A 305 -5.81 -17.76 -17.32
C SER A 305 -4.32 -17.66 -17.73
N TRP A 306 -3.67 -18.80 -17.93
CA TRP A 306 -2.31 -18.84 -18.47
C TRP A 306 -2.16 -18.09 -19.81
N PRO A 307 -3.06 -18.22 -20.81
CA PRO A 307 -2.99 -17.43 -22.03
C PRO A 307 -3.02 -15.91 -21.80
N ALA A 308 -3.82 -15.43 -20.86
CA ALA A 308 -3.85 -14.01 -20.51
C ALA A 308 -2.53 -13.57 -19.85
N MET A 309 -1.98 -14.39 -18.94
CA MET A 309 -0.68 -14.14 -18.34
C MET A 309 0.46 -14.12 -19.38
N ARG A 310 0.41 -15.01 -20.38
CA ARG A 310 1.36 -15.01 -21.50
C ARG A 310 1.32 -13.70 -22.27
N GLN A 311 0.12 -13.17 -22.54
CA GLN A 311 -0.04 -11.86 -23.20
C GLN A 311 0.55 -10.72 -22.35
N ILE A 312 0.46 -10.80 -21.01
CA ILE A 312 1.07 -9.80 -20.10
C ILE A 312 2.59 -9.82 -20.27
N MET A 313 3.18 -11.02 -20.29
CA MET A 313 4.62 -11.19 -20.48
C MET A 313 5.11 -10.73 -21.85
N ASP A 314 4.22 -10.62 -22.84
CA ASP A 314 4.54 -10.13 -24.19
C ASP A 314 4.36 -8.60 -24.33
N ILE A 315 3.94 -7.88 -23.28
CA ILE A 315 3.81 -6.41 -23.29
C ILE A 315 5.21 -5.78 -23.44
N PRO A 316 5.50 -5.07 -24.54
CA PRO A 316 6.85 -4.64 -24.88
C PRO A 316 7.34 -3.42 -24.08
N THR A 317 6.46 -2.77 -23.33
CA THR A 317 6.76 -1.58 -22.51
C THR A 317 6.84 -1.89 -21.01
N LEU A 318 6.52 -3.13 -20.60
CA LEU A 318 6.37 -3.49 -19.19
C LEU A 318 7.75 -3.64 -18.50
N THR A 319 8.13 -2.63 -17.72
CA THR A 319 9.39 -2.58 -16.97
C THR A 319 9.26 -3.10 -15.54
N ASN A 320 8.07 -3.00 -14.94
CA ASN A 320 7.80 -3.37 -13.55
C ASN A 320 6.61 -4.33 -13.47
N LEU A 321 6.83 -5.51 -12.90
CA LEU A 321 5.78 -6.52 -12.68
C LEU A 321 5.76 -6.95 -11.22
N SER A 322 4.59 -6.82 -10.58
CA SER A 322 4.32 -7.26 -9.20
C SER A 322 3.16 -8.24 -9.21
N ILE A 323 3.32 -9.41 -8.59
CA ILE A 323 2.30 -10.47 -8.54
C ILE A 323 2.16 -10.94 -7.09
N VAL A 324 0.98 -10.81 -6.50
CA VAL A 324 0.73 -11.19 -5.10
C VAL A 324 -0.42 -12.18 -5.05
N GLY A 325 -0.19 -13.31 -4.37
CA GLY A 325 -1.14 -14.40 -4.23
C GLY A 325 -1.45 -15.13 -5.54
N ASN A 326 -2.57 -15.84 -5.58
CA ASN A 326 -2.93 -16.78 -6.66
C ASN A 326 -3.53 -16.08 -7.90
N VAL A 327 -2.74 -15.21 -8.54
CA VAL A 327 -3.21 -14.40 -9.68
C VAL A 327 -3.52 -15.22 -10.94
N PHE A 328 -2.74 -16.25 -11.24
CA PHE A 328 -2.93 -17.07 -12.43
C PHE A 328 -2.61 -18.54 -12.17
N ASP A 329 -3.30 -19.39 -12.93
CA ASP A 329 -3.06 -20.83 -12.92
C ASP A 329 -1.82 -21.10 -13.79
N PRO A 330 -0.76 -21.74 -13.26
CA PRO A 330 0.36 -22.13 -14.10
C PRO A 330 -0.13 -23.06 -15.22
N PRO A 331 0.55 -23.06 -16.38
CA PRO A 331 0.27 -24.10 -17.36
C PRO A 331 0.44 -25.46 -16.68
N ALA A 332 -0.50 -26.38 -16.93
CA ALA A 332 -0.28 -27.79 -16.59
C ALA A 332 1.11 -28.14 -17.14
N MET A 333 1.97 -28.71 -16.29
CA MET A 333 3.40 -28.94 -16.56
C MET A 333 3.59 -29.97 -17.69
N GLU A 334 3.15 -29.62 -18.89
CA GLU A 334 3.44 -30.30 -20.13
C GLU A 334 4.86 -29.91 -20.53
N HIS A 335 5.67 -30.90 -20.91
CA HIS A 335 7.13 -30.82 -21.03
C HIS A 335 7.67 -29.83 -22.10
N ASP A 336 6.84 -28.98 -22.69
CA ASP A 336 7.16 -28.16 -23.87
C ASP A 336 6.75 -26.67 -23.71
N LEU A 337 6.96 -26.07 -22.54
CA LEU A 337 6.78 -24.62 -22.42
C LEU A 337 7.83 -23.87 -23.25
N PRO A 338 7.41 -22.98 -24.17
CA PRO A 338 8.34 -22.17 -24.94
C PRO A 338 9.09 -21.20 -24.03
N LEU A 339 10.31 -20.83 -24.43
CA LEU A 339 11.05 -19.77 -23.73
C LEU A 339 10.27 -18.45 -23.80
N ILE A 340 10.11 -17.82 -22.65
CA ILE A 340 9.41 -16.56 -22.48
C ILE A 340 10.45 -15.47 -22.31
N THR A 341 10.49 -14.51 -23.23
CA THR A 341 11.50 -13.44 -23.19
C THR A 341 10.83 -12.10 -22.92
N MET A 342 11.19 -11.46 -21.80
CA MET A 342 10.74 -10.11 -21.45
C MET A 342 11.93 -9.16 -21.52
N ASN A 343 12.12 -8.55 -22.69
CA ASN A 343 13.36 -7.83 -23.01
C ASN A 343 13.57 -6.54 -22.19
N VAL A 344 12.49 -5.94 -21.69
CA VAL A 344 12.52 -4.63 -21.01
C VAL A 344 12.15 -4.72 -19.53
N LEU A 345 11.86 -5.92 -19.00
CA LEU A 345 11.48 -6.07 -17.60
C LEU A 345 12.70 -5.84 -16.72
N GLU A 346 12.67 -4.79 -15.92
CA GLU A 346 13.74 -4.36 -15.02
C GLU A 346 13.49 -4.81 -13.57
N HIS A 347 12.23 -4.83 -13.15
CA HIS A 347 11.87 -5.15 -11.78
C HIS A 347 10.76 -6.19 -11.74
N LEU A 348 11.02 -7.32 -11.08
CA LEU A 348 10.07 -8.38 -10.85
C LEU A 348 9.96 -8.63 -9.35
N ARG A 349 8.74 -8.60 -8.82
CA ARG A 349 8.45 -9.10 -7.48
C ARG A 349 7.25 -10.03 -7.48
N TYR A 350 7.32 -11.10 -6.70
CA TYR A 350 6.18 -11.99 -6.58
C TYR A 350 6.09 -12.75 -5.26
N GLU A 351 4.85 -13.01 -4.87
CA GLU A 351 4.41 -13.90 -3.79
C GLU A 351 3.45 -14.91 -4.41
N ASN A 352 4.01 -15.87 -5.18
CA ASN A 352 3.24 -16.81 -5.98
C ASN A 352 4.12 -17.98 -6.43
N ASP A 353 3.79 -19.20 -5.98
CA ASP A 353 4.57 -20.40 -6.33
C ASP A 353 4.52 -20.76 -7.82
N ALA A 354 3.44 -20.41 -8.52
CA ALA A 354 3.30 -20.66 -9.95
C ALA A 354 4.36 -19.90 -10.77
N MET A 355 4.72 -18.67 -10.35
CA MET A 355 5.81 -17.92 -10.97
C MET A 355 7.16 -18.61 -10.82
N THR A 356 7.39 -19.31 -9.72
CA THR A 356 8.63 -20.05 -9.49
C THR A 356 8.82 -21.18 -10.50
N LEU A 357 7.75 -21.88 -10.85
CA LEU A 357 7.77 -22.95 -11.86
C LEU A 357 8.16 -22.42 -13.25
N LEU A 358 7.97 -21.12 -13.52
CA LEU A 358 8.29 -20.50 -14.79
C LEU A 358 9.75 -20.04 -14.91
N LEU A 359 10.47 -19.87 -13.78
CA LEU A 359 11.84 -19.36 -13.78
C LEU A 359 12.79 -20.03 -14.80
N PRO A 360 12.76 -21.36 -15.03
CA PRO A 360 13.60 -22.01 -16.05
C PRO A 360 13.34 -21.52 -17.48
N TYR A 361 12.10 -21.12 -17.76
CA TYR A 361 11.62 -20.71 -19.07
C TYR A 361 11.74 -19.21 -19.31
N LEU A 362 11.92 -18.42 -18.25
CA LEU A 362 12.06 -16.97 -18.33
C LEU A 362 13.44 -16.55 -18.86
N ARG A 363 13.44 -15.56 -19.75
CA ARG A 363 14.60 -14.84 -20.28
C ARG A 363 14.39 -13.36 -20.02
N LEU A 364 14.94 -12.90 -18.91
CA LEU A 364 14.84 -11.52 -18.42
C LEU A 364 16.21 -10.83 -18.53
N PRO A 365 16.63 -10.39 -19.74
CA PRO A 365 17.96 -9.82 -19.94
C PRO A 365 18.16 -8.45 -19.27
N ALA A 366 17.07 -7.67 -19.08
CA ALA A 366 17.11 -6.36 -18.46
C ALA A 366 16.85 -6.37 -16.95
N LEU A 367 16.56 -7.53 -16.35
CA LEU A 367 16.16 -7.63 -14.94
C LEU A 367 17.27 -7.13 -14.02
N GLN A 368 16.98 -6.09 -13.24
CA GLN A 368 17.88 -5.45 -12.28
C GLN A 368 17.54 -5.85 -10.84
N SER A 369 16.25 -5.96 -10.51
CA SER A 369 15.77 -6.35 -9.17
C SER A 369 14.81 -7.53 -9.23
N LEU A 370 15.01 -8.49 -8.32
CA LEU A 370 14.14 -9.63 -8.11
C LEU A 370 13.78 -9.73 -6.62
N VAL A 371 12.48 -9.70 -6.29
CA VAL A 371 11.98 -9.86 -4.92
C VAL A 371 11.05 -11.06 -4.85
N LEU A 372 11.33 -11.98 -3.93
CA LEU A 372 10.48 -13.13 -3.63
C LEU A 372 9.98 -12.97 -2.19
N ARG A 373 8.68 -13.17 -1.98
CA ARG A 373 8.07 -13.23 -0.64
C ARG A 373 7.26 -14.50 -0.48
N ASN A 374 7.40 -15.20 0.65
CA ASN A 374 6.62 -16.41 0.97
C ASN A 374 6.64 -17.43 -0.18
N VAL A 375 7.79 -17.58 -0.84
CA VAL A 375 7.93 -18.41 -2.04
C VAL A 375 8.57 -19.74 -1.69
N TRP A 376 7.95 -20.84 -2.13
CA TRP A 376 8.55 -22.16 -2.08
C TRP A 376 9.21 -22.51 -3.42
N LEU A 377 10.52 -22.81 -3.42
CA LEU A 377 11.23 -23.31 -4.60
C LEU A 377 11.10 -24.84 -4.70
N PRO A 378 10.30 -25.38 -5.63
CA PRO A 378 9.94 -26.78 -5.65
C PRO A 378 11.03 -27.64 -6.33
N GLU A 379 10.96 -28.97 -6.18
CA GLU A 379 12.04 -29.87 -6.61
C GLU A 379 12.24 -29.85 -8.13
N GLU A 380 11.14 -29.70 -8.87
CA GLU A 380 11.05 -29.63 -10.32
C GLU A 380 11.99 -28.56 -10.89
N LEU A 381 12.19 -27.47 -10.14
CA LEU A 381 13.11 -26.41 -10.51
C LEU A 381 14.55 -26.95 -10.67
N GLY A 382 14.97 -27.86 -9.79
CA GLY A 382 16.27 -28.53 -9.87
C GLY A 382 16.35 -29.62 -10.94
N GLN A 383 15.22 -30.18 -11.35
CA GLN A 383 15.15 -31.23 -12.38
C GLN A 383 15.20 -30.68 -13.80
N THR A 384 14.75 -29.44 -14.01
CA THR A 384 14.85 -28.73 -15.32
C THR A 384 16.30 -28.41 -15.72
N VAL A 385 17.25 -28.60 -14.80
CA VAL A 385 18.67 -28.53 -15.08
C VAL A 385 19.05 -29.71 -15.96
N PRO A 386 19.57 -29.51 -17.19
CA PRO A 386 20.13 -30.61 -17.97
C PRO A 386 21.18 -31.31 -17.11
N VAL A 387 21.02 -32.60 -16.86
CA VAL A 387 22.05 -33.42 -16.20
C VAL A 387 22.96 -34.00 -17.28
N PRO A 388 24.28 -33.75 -17.25
CA PRO A 388 25.03 -33.08 -16.18
C PRO A 388 24.84 -31.56 -16.22
N VAL A 389 24.76 -30.97 -15.01
CA VAL A 389 24.62 -29.52 -14.78
C VAL A 389 25.44 -28.76 -15.84
N PRO A 390 24.83 -27.81 -16.58
CA PRO A 390 25.53 -27.08 -17.61
C PRO A 390 26.89 -26.64 -17.08
N LYS A 391 27.97 -27.02 -17.78
CA LYS A 391 29.34 -26.64 -17.39
C LYS A 391 29.35 -25.16 -17.03
N PRO A 392 30.14 -24.71 -16.03
CA PRO A 392 30.23 -23.30 -15.68
C PRO A 392 30.37 -22.43 -16.94
N GLY A 393 29.31 -21.68 -17.28
CA GLY A 393 29.20 -20.91 -18.52
C GLY A 393 28.17 -21.38 -19.56
N THR A 394 27.47 -22.50 -19.39
CA THR A 394 26.51 -23.03 -20.40
C THR A 394 25.03 -23.01 -19.98
N GLY A 395 24.67 -22.28 -18.93
CA GLY A 395 23.28 -22.08 -18.48
C GLY A 395 22.85 -20.61 -18.53
N TYR A 396 21.56 -20.35 -18.77
CA TYR A 396 21.00 -19.00 -18.69
C TYR A 396 21.00 -18.51 -17.24
N PHE A 397 21.18 -17.21 -17.06
CA PHE A 397 21.09 -16.49 -15.80
C PHE A 397 20.59 -15.09 -16.11
N PHE A 398 20.12 -14.35 -15.10
CA PHE A 398 19.70 -12.96 -15.27
C PHE A 398 20.94 -12.06 -15.35
N PRO A 399 21.33 -11.58 -16.54
CA PRO A 399 22.66 -11.02 -16.74
C PRO A 399 22.84 -9.63 -16.11
N SER A 400 21.74 -8.90 -15.97
CA SER A 400 21.68 -7.53 -15.42
C SER A 400 21.29 -7.49 -13.94
N LEU A 401 21.00 -8.65 -13.32
CA LEU A 401 20.46 -8.68 -11.96
C LEU A 401 21.51 -8.14 -10.98
N THR A 402 21.16 -7.08 -10.26
CA THR A 402 22.01 -6.46 -9.24
C THR A 402 21.48 -6.66 -7.84
N THR A 403 20.17 -6.73 -7.68
CA THR A 403 19.50 -6.77 -6.37
C THR A 403 18.61 -8.00 -6.28
N LEU A 404 18.76 -8.74 -5.20
CA LEU A 404 17.93 -9.90 -4.87
C LEU A 404 17.40 -9.73 -3.44
N THR A 405 16.09 -9.79 -3.27
CA THR A 405 15.44 -9.76 -1.96
C THR A 405 14.66 -11.06 -1.76
N LEU A 406 14.93 -11.75 -0.67
CA LEU A 406 14.26 -12.99 -0.28
C LEU A 406 13.61 -12.74 1.07
N ILE A 407 12.28 -12.76 1.10
CA ILE A 407 11.45 -12.60 2.29
C ILE A 407 10.78 -13.96 2.50
N ASP A 408 11.08 -14.64 3.60
CA ASP A 408 10.42 -15.89 4.01
C ASP A 408 10.32 -16.91 2.85
N SER A 409 11.43 -17.09 2.15
CA SER A 409 11.50 -17.91 0.95
C SER A 409 12.28 -19.18 1.23
N THR A 410 11.79 -20.32 0.74
CA THR A 410 12.33 -21.65 1.01
C THR A 410 12.70 -22.42 -0.25
N THR A 411 13.38 -23.56 -0.08
CA THR A 411 13.57 -24.51 -1.17
C THR A 411 13.41 -25.95 -0.70
N SER A 412 12.74 -26.77 -1.52
CA SER A 412 12.49 -28.18 -1.22
C SER A 412 13.74 -29.04 -1.26
N THR A 413 14.70 -28.69 -2.13
CA THR A 413 15.90 -29.48 -2.38
C THR A 413 17.11 -28.62 -2.64
N VAL A 414 18.28 -29.20 -2.36
CA VAL A 414 19.58 -28.60 -2.68
C VAL A 414 19.71 -28.26 -4.16
N LEU A 415 19.16 -29.10 -5.06
CA LEU A 415 19.27 -28.89 -6.50
C LEU A 415 18.45 -27.68 -6.96
N ALA A 416 17.23 -27.52 -6.44
CA ALA A 416 16.39 -26.36 -6.71
C ALA A 416 17.05 -25.06 -6.23
N GLY A 417 17.56 -25.04 -4.98
CA GLY A 417 18.32 -23.91 -4.46
C GLY A 417 19.55 -23.58 -5.30
N ARG A 418 20.32 -24.58 -5.75
CA ARG A 418 21.53 -24.36 -6.57
C ARG A 418 21.18 -23.80 -7.94
N PHE A 419 20.09 -24.25 -8.54
CA PHE A 419 19.61 -23.69 -9.79
C PHE A 419 19.19 -22.23 -9.62
N PHE A 420 18.45 -21.91 -8.55
CA PHE A 420 18.05 -20.55 -8.25
C PHE A 420 19.26 -19.63 -8.01
N ALA A 421 20.24 -20.09 -7.23
CA ALA A 421 21.50 -19.38 -7.03
C ALA A 421 22.28 -19.16 -8.34
N HIS A 422 22.20 -20.11 -9.28
CA HIS A 422 22.78 -19.95 -10.62
C HIS A 422 22.07 -18.87 -11.45
N LEU A 423 20.73 -18.89 -11.46
CA LEU A 423 19.92 -17.89 -12.17
C LEU A 423 20.23 -16.47 -11.68
N THR A 424 20.44 -16.33 -10.38
CA THR A 424 20.64 -15.03 -9.70
C THR A 424 22.11 -14.71 -9.42
N LYS A 425 23.07 -15.47 -9.97
CA LYS A 425 24.51 -15.37 -9.62
C LYS A 425 25.17 -14.00 -9.82
N ARG A 426 24.53 -13.07 -10.54
CA ARG A 426 25.00 -11.70 -10.79
C ARG A 426 24.61 -10.70 -9.70
N ALA A 427 23.72 -11.10 -8.78
CA ALA A 427 23.31 -10.26 -7.67
C ALA A 427 24.53 -9.77 -6.87
N LYS A 428 24.56 -8.46 -6.65
CA LYS A 428 25.60 -7.75 -5.88
C LYS A 428 25.10 -7.41 -4.48
N THR A 429 23.80 -7.11 -4.37
CA THR A 429 23.11 -6.89 -3.11
C THR A 429 22.11 -8.01 -2.91
N VAL A 430 22.22 -8.71 -1.79
CA VAL A 430 21.26 -9.72 -1.37
C VAL A 430 20.67 -9.29 -0.03
N LEU A 431 19.35 -9.16 0.03
CA LEU A 431 18.60 -8.98 1.26
C LEU A 431 17.93 -10.29 1.64
N LEU A 432 18.09 -10.69 2.89
CA LEU A 432 17.42 -11.84 3.48
C LEU A 432 16.57 -11.33 4.66
N SER A 433 15.26 -11.50 4.54
CA SER A 433 14.31 -11.30 5.63
C SER A 433 13.70 -12.66 5.97
N ILE A 434 13.91 -13.14 7.19
CA ILE A 434 13.44 -14.45 7.63
C ILE A 434 12.79 -14.26 9.00
N GLU A 435 11.46 -14.29 9.02
CA GLU A 435 10.63 -14.29 10.21
C GLU A 435 10.57 -15.70 10.80
N GLU A 436 10.39 -16.73 9.96
CA GLU A 436 10.34 -18.12 10.40
C GLU A 436 11.64 -18.87 10.06
N PRO A 437 12.38 -19.42 11.04
CA PRO A 437 13.68 -20.07 10.79
C PRO A 437 13.60 -21.29 9.88
N GLU A 438 12.47 -21.99 9.94
CA GLU A 438 12.18 -23.13 9.07
C GLU A 438 12.04 -22.69 7.61
N GLU A 439 11.75 -21.40 7.39
CA GLU A 439 11.52 -20.79 6.09
C GLU A 439 12.79 -20.18 5.44
N ASN A 440 13.95 -20.80 5.68
CA ASN A 440 15.23 -20.29 5.19
C ASN A 440 15.78 -21.07 3.97
N ILE A 441 15.72 -20.46 2.79
CA ILE A 441 16.33 -20.96 1.53
C ILE A 441 17.81 -21.35 1.65
N LEU A 442 18.54 -20.77 2.59
CA LEU A 442 19.95 -21.04 2.77
C LEU A 442 20.22 -22.37 3.50
N ILE A 443 19.26 -22.91 4.28
CA ILE A 443 19.45 -24.16 5.03
C ILE A 443 19.82 -25.32 4.09
N PRO A 444 19.08 -25.61 3.01
CA PRO A 444 19.45 -26.68 2.07
C PRO A 444 20.77 -26.40 1.34
N LEU A 445 21.14 -25.13 1.20
CA LEU A 445 22.34 -24.70 0.50
C LEU A 445 23.61 -24.75 1.37
N TYR A 446 23.50 -24.95 2.68
CA TYR A 446 24.61 -24.87 3.64
C TYR A 446 25.84 -25.67 3.22
N SER A 447 25.64 -26.91 2.74
CA SER A 447 26.74 -27.79 2.33
C SER A 447 27.52 -27.32 1.08
N TYR A 448 27.01 -26.30 0.37
CA TYR A 448 27.57 -25.77 -0.89
C TYR A 448 27.90 -24.27 -0.84
N LEU A 449 27.55 -23.60 0.26
CA LEU A 449 27.41 -22.15 0.39
C LEU A 449 28.70 -21.32 0.46
N PRO A 450 29.79 -21.75 -0.21
CA PRO A 450 30.65 -20.70 -0.73
C PRO A 450 30.97 -20.70 -2.21
N LYS A 451 31.07 -21.85 -2.88
CA LYS A 451 31.77 -21.88 -4.18
C LYS A 451 30.93 -21.41 -5.35
N GLU A 452 29.62 -21.32 -5.19
CA GLU A 452 28.70 -21.22 -6.33
C GLU A 452 27.59 -20.17 -6.16
N CYS A 453 27.28 -19.76 -4.92
CA CYS A 453 26.20 -18.81 -4.65
C CYS A 453 26.74 -17.38 -4.72
N TRP A 454 26.13 -16.56 -5.59
CA TRP A 454 26.37 -15.11 -5.72
C TRP A 454 27.86 -14.70 -5.70
N PRO A 455 28.67 -15.12 -6.68
CA PRO A 455 30.08 -14.76 -6.78
C PRO A 455 30.36 -13.24 -6.85
N GLU A 456 29.37 -12.42 -7.18
CA GLU A 456 29.47 -10.96 -7.27
C GLU A 456 28.93 -10.23 -6.04
N LEU A 457 28.53 -10.95 -4.99
CA LEU A 457 28.01 -10.39 -3.75
C LEU A 457 29.00 -9.39 -3.15
N SER A 458 28.55 -8.14 -3.00
CA SER A 458 29.27 -7.06 -2.31
C SER A 458 28.56 -6.60 -1.04
N THR A 459 27.23 -6.70 -1.02
CA THR A 459 26.39 -6.22 0.09
C THR A 459 25.39 -7.30 0.48
N LEU A 460 25.35 -7.64 1.76
CA LEU A 460 24.41 -8.57 2.36
C LEU A 460 23.61 -7.83 3.43
N ILE A 461 22.29 -7.80 3.34
CA ILE A 461 21.39 -7.15 4.30
C ILE A 461 20.60 -8.25 4.99
N LEU A 462 20.58 -8.24 6.33
CA LEU A 462 20.01 -9.32 7.12
C LEU A 462 18.97 -8.78 8.09
N ASN A 463 17.76 -9.34 7.97
CA ASN A 463 16.66 -9.21 8.91
C ASN A 463 16.25 -10.62 9.33
N LEU A 464 16.82 -11.14 10.42
CA LEU A 464 16.69 -12.55 10.80
C LEU A 464 16.09 -12.66 12.20
N SER A 465 15.16 -13.60 12.37
CA SER A 465 14.48 -13.85 13.64
C SER A 465 15.26 -14.72 14.63
N THR A 466 16.22 -15.52 14.17
CA THR A 466 16.92 -16.49 15.02
C THR A 466 18.43 -16.55 14.84
N ASP A 467 19.06 -17.12 15.86
CA ASP A 467 20.50 -17.18 16.03
C ASP A 467 21.20 -18.32 15.28
N ASP A 468 20.46 -19.33 14.83
CA ASP A 468 21.05 -20.55 14.26
C ASP A 468 21.73 -20.32 12.90
N ASP A 469 21.47 -19.16 12.28
CA ASP A 469 21.99 -18.80 10.96
C ASP A 469 23.33 -18.07 10.96
N VAL A 470 23.89 -17.68 12.12
CA VAL A 470 25.16 -16.92 12.17
C VAL A 470 26.28 -17.64 11.41
N GLN A 471 26.37 -18.97 11.55
CA GLN A 471 27.44 -19.75 10.90
C GLN A 471 27.28 -19.78 9.38
N LEU A 472 26.05 -19.89 8.89
CA LEU A 472 25.68 -19.85 7.48
C LEU A 472 26.06 -18.51 6.84
N ILE A 473 25.72 -17.42 7.53
CA ILE A 473 26.08 -16.06 7.14
C ILE A 473 27.60 -15.88 7.12
N ILE A 474 28.32 -16.39 8.12
CA ILE A 474 29.80 -16.38 8.12
C ILE A 474 30.33 -17.12 6.90
N GLU A 475 29.79 -18.28 6.54
CA GLU A 475 30.26 -19.05 5.39
C GLU A 475 30.08 -18.27 4.09
N LEU A 476 28.89 -17.70 3.88
CA LEU A 476 28.57 -16.84 2.75
C LEU A 476 29.47 -15.60 2.70
N ALA A 477 29.72 -15.00 3.87
CA ALA A 477 30.54 -13.81 4.06
C ALA A 477 32.06 -14.09 4.02
N THR A 478 32.54 -15.33 4.11
CA THR A 478 33.99 -15.63 4.17
C THR A 478 34.52 -16.29 2.91
N LYS A 479 33.79 -17.27 2.37
CA LYS A 479 34.35 -18.27 1.46
C LYS A 479 33.97 -18.04 -0.02
N GLY A 480 33.36 -16.89 -0.37
CA GLY A 480 32.92 -16.59 -1.75
C GLY A 480 34.07 -16.52 -2.78
N PRO A 481 33.93 -17.15 -3.97
CA PRO A 481 34.93 -17.15 -5.03
C PRO A 481 35.06 -15.73 -5.61
N ASN A 482 36.28 -15.27 -5.90
CA ASN A 482 36.57 -13.98 -6.55
C ASN A 482 36.46 -12.70 -5.72
N ARG A 483 36.63 -12.77 -4.40
CA ARG A 483 36.90 -11.56 -3.62
C ARG A 483 38.33 -11.09 -3.87
N ARG A 484 38.52 -10.21 -4.86
CA ARG A 484 39.80 -9.54 -5.18
C ARG A 484 40.25 -8.59 -4.05
N GLY A 485 40.36 -9.09 -2.82
CA GLY A 485 40.67 -8.32 -1.62
C GLY A 485 39.54 -7.42 -1.10
N LYS A 486 38.36 -7.40 -1.73
CA LYS A 486 37.20 -6.64 -1.23
C LYS A 486 36.43 -7.48 -0.20
N LYS A 487 36.26 -6.93 1.00
CA LYS A 487 35.36 -7.45 2.04
C LYS A 487 33.91 -7.19 1.61
N VAL A 488 33.02 -8.14 1.88
CA VAL A 488 31.56 -7.93 1.76
C VAL A 488 31.12 -6.99 2.87
N GLN A 489 30.17 -6.11 2.57
CA GLN A 489 29.47 -5.32 3.56
C GLN A 489 28.28 -6.11 4.07
N VAL A 490 28.18 -6.30 5.37
CA VAL A 490 27.05 -6.97 6.02
C VAL A 490 26.31 -5.93 6.84
N TRP A 491 25.04 -5.72 6.53
CA TRP A 491 24.14 -4.85 7.28
C TRP A 491 23.29 -5.70 8.22
N LEU A 492 23.30 -5.33 9.50
CA LEU A 492 22.54 -5.98 10.57
C LEU A 492 21.62 -4.95 11.21
N CYS A 493 20.41 -5.36 11.60
CA CYS A 493 19.63 -4.60 12.58
C CYS A 493 20.40 -4.51 13.91
N ASP A 494 20.27 -3.41 14.64
CA ASP A 494 20.98 -3.16 15.90
C ASP A 494 20.70 -4.21 16.98
N VAL A 495 19.45 -4.68 17.08
CA VAL A 495 19.04 -5.78 17.96
C VAL A 495 19.80 -7.05 17.61
N LEU A 496 19.81 -7.43 16.33
CA LEU A 496 20.49 -8.65 15.85
C LEU A 496 22.00 -8.57 16.08
N GLU A 497 22.62 -7.43 15.77
CA GLU A 497 24.05 -7.22 16.02
C GLU A 497 24.38 -7.38 17.51
N LYS A 498 23.59 -6.76 18.38
CA LYS A 498 23.80 -6.81 19.82
C LYS A 498 23.69 -8.25 20.33
N THR A 499 22.64 -8.97 19.95
CA THR A 499 22.43 -10.38 20.32
C THR A 499 23.60 -11.23 19.83
N TRP A 500 24.02 -11.10 18.58
CA TRP A 500 25.14 -11.87 18.04
C TRP A 500 26.48 -11.56 18.71
N ARG A 501 26.71 -10.29 19.05
CA ARG A 501 27.90 -9.84 19.78
C ARG A 501 27.92 -10.34 21.22
N GLU A 502 26.76 -10.47 21.87
CA GLU A 502 26.65 -10.92 23.26
C GLU A 502 26.74 -12.44 23.37
N ASP A 503 25.90 -13.16 22.61
CA ASP A 503 25.67 -14.60 22.75
C ASP A 503 26.57 -15.45 21.84
N TYR A 504 27.03 -14.90 20.71
CA TYR A 504 27.84 -15.60 19.71
C TYR A 504 29.20 -14.98 19.46
N ARG A 505 29.80 -14.38 20.50
CA ARG A 505 31.10 -13.66 20.47
C ARG A 505 32.15 -14.27 19.54
N ALA A 506 32.41 -15.57 19.66
CA ALA A 506 33.45 -16.23 18.87
C ALA A 506 33.09 -16.34 17.38
N ARG A 507 31.81 -16.56 17.06
CA ARG A 507 31.33 -16.58 15.67
C ARG A 507 31.29 -15.16 15.11
N PHE A 508 30.74 -14.21 15.87
CA PHE A 508 30.67 -12.80 15.46
C PHE A 508 32.06 -12.17 15.23
N ALA A 509 33.05 -12.47 16.07
CA ALA A 509 34.43 -12.02 15.84
C ALA A 509 35.02 -12.54 14.51
N ARG A 510 34.67 -13.78 14.10
CA ARG A 510 35.06 -14.32 12.79
C ARG A 510 34.35 -13.61 11.64
N LEU A 511 33.11 -13.16 11.87
CA LEU A 511 32.37 -12.34 10.91
C LEU A 511 33.06 -10.97 10.75
N GLU A 512 33.37 -10.27 11.84
CA GLU A 512 34.11 -9.00 11.83
C GLU A 512 35.48 -9.08 11.13
N GLU A 513 36.19 -10.19 11.31
CA GLU A 513 37.45 -10.43 10.61
C GLU A 513 37.25 -10.56 9.09
N ALA A 514 36.15 -11.20 8.67
CA ALA A 514 35.88 -11.57 7.29
C ALA A 514 35.21 -10.47 6.45
N CYS A 515 34.38 -9.64 7.07
CA CYS A 515 33.53 -8.66 6.38
C CYS A 515 33.64 -7.26 7.01
N THR A 516 32.90 -6.31 6.45
CA THR A 516 32.68 -4.99 7.07
C THR A 516 31.25 -4.99 7.57
N ILE A 517 31.06 -4.96 8.88
CA ILE A 517 29.73 -4.92 9.49
C ILE A 517 29.28 -3.46 9.59
N LYS A 518 28.03 -3.19 9.19
CA LYS A 518 27.33 -1.93 9.37
C LYS A 518 26.02 -2.22 10.12
N THR A 519 25.61 -1.29 10.97
CA THR A 519 24.39 -1.40 11.78
C THR A 519 23.32 -0.51 11.17
N LEU A 520 22.11 -1.04 11.01
CA LEU A 520 20.90 -0.28 10.73
C LEU A 520 20.31 0.16 12.07
N SER A 521 20.12 1.46 12.27
CA SER A 521 19.37 1.95 13.42
C SER A 521 17.89 1.61 13.28
N GLU A 522 17.14 1.44 14.37
CA GLU A 522 15.68 1.20 14.31
C GLU A 522 14.91 2.35 13.65
N THR A 523 15.45 3.57 13.74
CA THR A 523 14.83 4.76 13.15
C THR A 523 15.75 5.38 12.11
N PRO A 524 15.23 5.70 10.91
CA PRO A 524 16.01 6.42 9.91
C PRO A 524 16.31 7.82 10.47
N SER A 525 17.60 8.13 10.62
CA SER A 525 18.02 9.48 11.00
C SER A 525 17.59 10.50 9.94
N SER A 526 17.33 11.75 10.33
CA SER A 526 17.13 12.84 9.34
C SER A 526 18.35 13.10 8.43
N THR A 527 19.51 12.50 8.74
CA THR A 527 20.77 12.65 8.02
C THR A 527 21.40 11.28 7.69
N LEU A 528 20.66 10.43 6.98
CA LEU A 528 21.19 9.15 6.50
C LEU A 528 22.31 9.36 5.48
N GLU A 529 23.36 8.54 5.56
CA GLU A 529 24.31 8.41 4.46
C GLU A 529 23.60 7.77 3.25
N ALA A 530 24.04 8.08 2.03
CA ALA A 530 23.40 7.58 0.81
C ALA A 530 23.34 6.04 0.74
N ASP A 531 24.35 5.37 1.29
CA ASP A 531 24.39 3.90 1.39
C ASP A 531 23.30 3.37 2.33
N GLU A 532 23.04 4.06 3.44
CA GLU A 532 22.04 3.67 4.43
C GLU A 532 20.62 3.91 3.91
N GLN A 533 20.39 5.04 3.25
CA GLN A 533 19.12 5.30 2.56
C GLN A 533 18.81 4.22 1.53
N CYS A 534 19.80 3.77 0.75
CA CYS A 534 19.61 2.68 -0.21
C CYS A 534 19.16 1.38 0.47
N VAL A 535 19.61 1.10 1.70
CA VAL A 535 19.18 -0.08 2.45
C VAL A 535 17.76 0.09 2.98
N TRP A 536 17.42 1.27 3.49
CA TRP A 536 16.05 1.61 3.88
C TRP A 536 15.07 1.51 2.73
N ASP A 537 15.45 2.00 1.54
CA ASP A 537 14.65 1.88 0.33
C ASP A 537 14.45 0.41 -0.10
N MET A 538 15.31 -0.52 0.35
CA MET A 538 15.12 -1.96 0.12
C MET A 538 14.23 -2.63 1.18
N LEU A 539 14.21 -2.11 2.42
CA LEU A 539 13.39 -2.62 3.52
C LEU A 539 11.93 -2.14 3.42
N SER A 540 11.74 -0.90 2.95
CA SER A 540 10.44 -0.33 2.61
C SER A 540 10.41 0.00 1.11
N PRO A 541 10.38 -1.01 0.22
CA PRO A 541 10.46 -0.78 -1.22
C PRO A 541 9.29 0.06 -1.72
N VAL A 542 9.58 1.29 -2.15
CA VAL A 542 8.61 2.12 -2.87
C VAL A 542 8.37 1.48 -4.23
N TRP A 543 7.14 1.04 -4.48
CA TRP A 543 6.75 0.41 -5.74
C TRP A 543 5.86 1.31 -6.61
N PRO A 544 6.14 1.44 -7.92
CA PRO A 544 7.30 0.90 -8.62
C PRO A 544 8.57 1.64 -8.17
N PRO A 545 9.75 1.04 -8.34
CA PRO A 545 11.03 1.72 -8.13
C PRO A 545 11.21 2.79 -9.22
N ALA A 546 10.46 3.88 -9.12
CA ALA A 546 10.52 5.00 -10.04
C ALA A 546 11.62 5.96 -9.58
N SER A 547 12.26 6.58 -10.56
CA SER A 547 13.25 7.63 -10.43
C SER A 547 12.67 8.90 -9.79
N GLY A 548 12.47 8.88 -8.46
CA GLY A 548 12.57 10.07 -7.61
C GLY A 548 11.41 11.08 -7.53
N GLU A 549 10.21 10.88 -8.11
CA GLU A 549 9.21 11.98 -8.09
C GLU A 549 7.75 11.67 -7.77
N ARG A 550 7.25 10.43 -7.74
CA ARG A 550 5.80 10.22 -7.55
C ARG A 550 5.45 8.99 -6.72
N VAL A 551 5.14 9.22 -5.44
CA VAL A 551 4.30 8.33 -4.64
C VAL A 551 2.85 8.58 -5.05
N TYR A 552 2.13 7.56 -5.50
CA TYR A 552 0.73 7.71 -5.90
C TYR A 552 -0.18 7.78 -4.66
N PRO A 553 -1.12 8.75 -4.58
CA PRO A 553 -2.00 8.91 -3.43
C PRO A 553 -2.86 7.66 -3.22
N GLY A 554 -2.93 7.22 -1.96
CA GLY A 554 -3.74 6.08 -1.54
C GLY A 554 -3.02 4.79 -1.23
N TYR A 555 -1.70 4.78 -1.43
CA TYR A 555 -0.82 3.81 -0.80
C TYR A 555 -0.16 4.49 0.39
N THR A 556 -0.58 4.12 1.59
CA THR A 556 0.35 4.13 2.73
C THR A 556 1.29 2.95 2.53
N ASN A 557 2.58 3.11 2.85
CA ASN A 557 3.55 2.02 2.72
C ASN A 557 3.08 0.72 3.38
N ASN A 558 2.37 0.86 4.51
CA ASN A 558 1.82 -0.25 5.30
C ASN A 558 0.92 -1.24 4.53
N ASP A 559 0.50 -0.92 3.30
CA ASP A 559 -0.31 -1.79 2.44
C ASP A 559 0.52 -2.51 1.35
N ASP A 560 1.85 -2.33 1.30
CA ASP A 560 2.69 -3.08 0.36
C ASP A 560 3.04 -4.46 0.93
N PRO A 561 2.59 -5.57 0.30
CA PRO A 561 2.90 -6.91 0.75
C PRO A 561 4.35 -7.29 0.47
N PHE A 562 5.26 -6.38 0.22
CA PHE A 562 6.71 -6.63 0.23
C PHE A 562 7.45 -5.69 1.19
N GLU A 563 6.72 -4.90 1.98
CA GLU A 563 7.31 -4.16 3.08
C GLU A 563 7.82 -5.13 4.15
N ILE A 564 9.04 -4.90 4.61
CA ILE A 564 9.70 -5.71 5.62
C ILE A 564 9.58 -4.99 6.96
N ASP A 565 8.87 -5.59 7.90
CA ASP A 565 8.79 -5.06 9.25
C ASP A 565 10.10 -5.36 10.00
N LEU A 566 10.79 -4.30 10.43
CA LEU A 566 11.97 -4.41 11.31
C LEU A 566 11.59 -4.56 12.78
N HIS A 567 10.37 -4.18 13.17
CA HIS A 567 9.96 -4.05 14.57
C HIS A 567 9.31 -5.30 15.15
N SER A 568 8.87 -6.26 14.32
CA SER A 568 8.25 -7.52 14.75
C SER A 568 9.12 -8.31 15.74
N PHE A 569 10.44 -8.08 15.75
CA PHE A 569 11.40 -8.78 16.61
C PHE A 569 11.62 -8.19 18.00
N THR A 570 11.11 -6.99 18.31
CA THR A 570 11.33 -6.34 19.61
C THR A 570 10.37 -6.81 20.72
N GLN A 571 9.39 -7.67 20.40
CA GLN A 571 8.33 -8.08 21.33
C GLN A 571 8.52 -9.47 21.96
N PHE A 572 9.58 -10.19 21.61
CA PHE A 572 9.97 -11.47 22.24
C PHE A 572 11.20 -11.28 23.13
#